data_AF-A0A3D4B742-F1
#
_entry.id   AF-A0A3D4B742-F1
#
_cell.length_a   1.000
_cell.length_b   1.000
_cell.length_c   1.000
_cell.angle_alpha   90.00
_cell.angle_beta   90.00
_cell.angle_gamma   90.00
#
_symmetry.space_group_name_H-M   'P 1'
#
loop_
_entity.id
_entity.type
_entity.pdbx_description
1 polymer ?
#
loop_
_entity_poly.entity_id
_entity_poly.type
_entity_poly.pdbx_seq_one_letter_code
_entity_poly.pdbx_strand_id
1 'polypeptide(L)'
;MAASSEFKVIREANVMVPMRDGVRLATDVYRPAQDGELADGTFPAILCRTPYVKESKRYVEFADFFVPHRYVVVLQDLRGRGYSEGMGQYHHVANDEDGRDGYDTVEWIAAQPWSNGKVGPVGSSFAAVVQARMAFERPPHLTAIWPDVTPINSYHHQAREGGAMQMHMFWALFLHAQDAQEIKDDPEAQETIWNGLRDLRLWLRRMPFQPGQTPLAVVPNLEKILFDYACRGAYDDFWARECNDFERNFHRHADIPGTFTGGWFDPFSSAMTG
;
A
#
# COMPACT_ATOMS: atom_id res chain seq x y z
N MET A 1 -41.39 -5.32 -8.33
CA MET A 1 -40.01 -5.43 -8.86
C MET A 1 -39.32 -6.54 -8.07
N ALA A 2 -38.69 -7.48 -8.76
CA ALA A 2 -38.19 -8.73 -8.18
C ALA A 2 -37.19 -8.45 -7.05
N ALA A 3 -37.29 -9.23 -5.96
CA ALA A 3 -36.30 -9.22 -4.90
C ALA A 3 -34.95 -9.61 -5.50
N SER A 4 -34.03 -8.65 -5.59
CA SER A 4 -32.63 -8.90 -5.92
C SER A 4 -32.07 -9.84 -4.85
N SER A 5 -31.81 -11.11 -5.20
CA SER A 5 -31.04 -11.98 -4.32
C SER A 5 -29.65 -11.39 -4.18
N GLU A 6 -29.35 -10.84 -3.01
CA GLU A 6 -28.05 -10.26 -2.70
C GLU A 6 -26.97 -11.35 -2.81
N PHE A 7 -25.91 -11.11 -3.58
CA PHE A 7 -24.81 -12.06 -3.69
C PHE A 7 -24.15 -12.25 -2.32
N LYS A 8 -23.90 -13.50 -1.95
CA LYS A 8 -23.03 -13.84 -0.83
C LYS A 8 -21.57 -13.74 -1.26
N VAL A 9 -20.68 -13.84 -0.29
CA VAL A 9 -19.23 -13.75 -0.49
C VAL A 9 -18.59 -15.12 -0.29
N ILE A 10 -17.83 -15.59 -1.28
CA ILE A 10 -16.88 -16.71 -1.12
C ILE A 10 -15.46 -16.13 -1.20
N ARG A 11 -14.60 -16.51 -0.26
CA ARG A 11 -13.19 -16.10 -0.20
C ARG A 11 -12.30 -17.27 -0.64
N GLU A 12 -11.46 -17.01 -1.64
CA GLU A 12 -10.29 -17.81 -1.97
C GLU A 12 -9.08 -17.13 -1.32
N ALA A 13 -8.52 -17.75 -0.27
CA ALA A 13 -7.47 -17.14 0.56
C ALA A 13 -6.07 -17.51 0.07
N ASN A 14 -5.13 -16.56 0.17
CA ASN A 14 -3.70 -16.74 -0.12
C ASN A 14 -3.41 -17.36 -1.50
N VAL A 15 -4.13 -16.92 -2.52
CA VAL A 15 -3.77 -17.16 -3.91
C VAL A 15 -2.43 -16.47 -4.17
N MET A 16 -1.40 -17.26 -4.46
CA MET A 16 -0.04 -16.77 -4.69
C MET A 16 0.11 -16.30 -6.13
N VAL A 17 0.03 -14.98 -6.35
CA VAL A 17 0.08 -14.37 -7.67
C VAL A 17 1.54 -14.13 -8.08
N PRO A 18 2.04 -14.73 -9.17
CA PRO A 18 3.42 -14.56 -9.60
C PRO A 18 3.62 -13.19 -10.27
N MET A 19 4.64 -12.45 -9.82
CA MET A 19 5.11 -11.23 -10.45
C MET A 19 6.10 -11.57 -11.59
N ARG A 20 6.47 -10.57 -12.39
CA ARG A 20 7.40 -10.68 -13.52
C ARG A 20 8.77 -11.27 -13.19
N ASP A 21 9.22 -11.10 -11.95
CA ASP A 21 10.51 -11.57 -11.45
C ASP A 21 10.43 -12.92 -10.71
N GLY A 22 9.24 -13.52 -10.69
CA GLY A 22 8.97 -14.82 -10.06
C GLY A 22 8.63 -14.75 -8.57
N VAL A 23 8.76 -13.59 -7.92
CA VAL A 23 8.25 -13.40 -6.55
C VAL A 23 6.74 -13.49 -6.55
N ARG A 24 6.17 -14.14 -5.54
CA ARG A 24 4.72 -14.35 -5.44
C ARG A 24 4.11 -13.50 -4.34
N LEU A 25 3.04 -12.78 -4.68
CA LEU A 25 2.30 -11.95 -3.75
C LEU A 25 1.02 -12.65 -3.28
N ALA A 26 0.84 -12.74 -1.96
CA ALA A 26 -0.30 -13.38 -1.35
C ALA A 26 -1.55 -12.50 -1.53
N THR A 27 -2.58 -13.11 -2.12
CA THR A 27 -3.78 -12.39 -2.55
C THR A 27 -5.03 -13.15 -2.12
N ASP A 28 -5.97 -12.43 -1.48
CA ASP A 28 -7.29 -12.96 -1.19
C ASP A 28 -8.29 -12.46 -2.24
N VAL A 29 -9.06 -13.38 -2.80
CA VAL A 29 -10.06 -13.09 -3.84
C VAL A 29 -11.45 -13.37 -3.29
N TYR A 30 -12.27 -12.33 -3.20
CA TYR A 30 -13.63 -12.37 -2.70
C TYR A 30 -14.61 -12.25 -3.87
N ARG A 31 -15.41 -13.30 -4.09
CA ARG A 31 -16.20 -13.46 -5.30
C ARG A 31 -17.70 -13.53 -4.98
N PRO A 32 -18.56 -12.99 -5.89
CA PRO A 32 -20.00 -13.16 -5.78
C PRO A 32 -20.40 -14.63 -5.80
N ALA A 33 -21.30 -15.01 -4.90
CA ALA A 33 -21.82 -16.36 -4.77
C ALA A 33 -23.34 -16.36 -4.65
N GLN A 34 -23.99 -17.35 -5.26
CA GLN A 34 -25.43 -17.56 -5.20
C GLN A 34 -25.70 -19.02 -4.88
N ASP A 35 -26.63 -19.27 -3.95
CA ASP A 35 -27.01 -20.62 -3.50
C ASP A 35 -25.85 -21.48 -2.99
N GLY A 36 -24.78 -20.85 -2.51
CA GLY A 36 -23.59 -21.52 -1.96
C GLY A 36 -22.49 -21.80 -2.98
N GLU A 37 -22.73 -21.51 -4.25
CA GLU A 37 -21.77 -21.69 -5.35
C GLU A 37 -21.30 -20.33 -5.90
N LEU A 38 -20.15 -20.31 -6.55
CA LEU A 38 -19.65 -19.12 -7.24
C LEU A 38 -20.64 -18.72 -8.34
N ALA A 39 -20.97 -17.43 -8.39
CA ALA A 39 -21.90 -16.93 -9.39
C ALA A 39 -21.29 -17.00 -10.80
N ASP A 40 -22.11 -17.42 -11.77
CA ASP A 40 -21.72 -17.44 -13.17
C ASP A 40 -21.53 -16.03 -13.76
N GLY A 41 -20.66 -15.94 -14.75
CA GLY A 41 -20.39 -14.73 -15.53
C GLY A 41 -19.08 -14.04 -15.17
N THR A 42 -18.89 -12.86 -15.76
CA THR A 42 -17.70 -12.04 -15.55
C THR A 42 -18.04 -10.75 -14.82
N PHE A 43 -17.12 -10.29 -13.98
CA PHE A 43 -17.31 -9.19 -13.05
C PHE A 43 -16.15 -8.20 -13.15
N PRO A 44 -16.38 -6.89 -12.93
CA PRO A 44 -15.30 -5.95 -12.68
C PRO A 44 -14.64 -6.25 -11.33
N ALA A 45 -13.37 -5.88 -11.19
CA ALA A 45 -12.60 -6.14 -10.00
C ALA A 45 -12.23 -4.85 -9.26
N ILE A 46 -12.39 -4.87 -7.94
CA ILE A 46 -11.86 -3.86 -7.02
C ILE A 46 -10.58 -4.39 -6.39
N LEU A 47 -9.48 -3.67 -6.56
CA LEU A 47 -8.16 -4.06 -6.06
C LEU A 47 -7.75 -3.18 -4.88
N CYS A 48 -7.31 -3.76 -3.77
CA CYS A 48 -6.57 -3.04 -2.73
C CYS A 48 -5.24 -3.74 -2.46
N ARG A 49 -4.14 -3.00 -2.64
CA ARG A 49 -2.78 -3.47 -2.34
C ARG A 49 -2.29 -2.78 -1.07
N THR A 50 -1.80 -3.53 -0.10
CA THR A 50 -1.56 -2.99 1.25
C THR A 50 -0.31 -3.54 1.92
N PRO A 51 0.48 -2.72 2.63
CA PRO A 51 1.54 -3.22 3.51
C PRO A 51 1.02 -3.67 4.87
N TYR A 52 -0.27 -3.53 5.15
CA TYR A 52 -0.86 -3.62 6.50
C TYR A 52 -1.75 -4.86 6.68
N VAL A 53 -1.31 -6.02 6.19
CA VAL A 53 -2.01 -7.31 6.24
C VAL A 53 -3.42 -7.25 5.63
N LYS A 54 -3.61 -7.87 4.48
CA LYS A 54 -4.87 -7.88 3.72
C LYS A 54 -6.10 -8.38 4.51
N GLU A 55 -5.91 -9.21 5.53
CA GLU A 55 -6.99 -9.67 6.43
C GLU A 55 -7.49 -8.63 7.43
N SER A 56 -6.86 -7.46 7.53
CA SER A 56 -7.33 -6.40 8.42
C SER A 56 -8.77 -6.00 8.10
N LYS A 57 -9.60 -5.86 9.15
CA LYS A 57 -11.04 -5.61 9.02
C LYS A 57 -11.35 -4.45 8.06
N ARG A 58 -10.55 -3.38 8.10
CA ARG A 58 -10.75 -2.19 7.24
C ARG A 58 -10.69 -2.51 5.73
N TYR A 59 -10.01 -3.58 5.34
CA TYR A 59 -9.91 -4.02 3.94
C TYR A 59 -10.97 -5.06 3.60
N VAL A 60 -11.25 -5.97 4.53
CA VAL A 60 -12.33 -6.97 4.37
C VAL A 60 -13.70 -6.28 4.20
N GLU A 61 -13.90 -5.12 4.84
CA GLU A 61 -15.11 -4.29 4.66
C GLU A 61 -15.31 -3.83 3.20
N PHE A 62 -14.26 -3.78 2.35
CA PHE A 62 -14.44 -3.58 0.91
C PHE A 62 -15.16 -4.76 0.25
N ALA A 63 -14.82 -6.00 0.62
CA ALA A 63 -15.50 -7.19 0.11
C ALA A 63 -16.97 -7.23 0.55
N ASP A 64 -17.24 -6.90 1.81
CA ASP A 64 -18.61 -6.83 2.36
C ASP A 64 -19.48 -5.82 1.62
N PHE A 65 -18.90 -4.72 1.13
CA PHE A 65 -19.62 -3.71 0.36
C PHE A 65 -19.73 -4.05 -1.13
N PHE A 66 -18.61 -4.33 -1.80
CA PHE A 66 -18.58 -4.39 -3.27
C PHE A 66 -19.06 -5.73 -3.84
N VAL A 67 -18.85 -6.85 -3.15
CA VAL A 67 -19.24 -8.18 -3.66
C VAL A 67 -20.76 -8.32 -3.86
N PRO A 68 -21.61 -7.90 -2.89
CA PRO A 68 -23.07 -7.83 -3.10
C PRO A 68 -23.49 -6.98 -4.31
N HIS A 69 -22.68 -5.99 -4.68
CA HIS A 69 -22.90 -5.09 -5.82
C HIS A 69 -22.27 -5.58 -7.13
N ARG A 70 -21.98 -6.89 -7.24
CA ARG A 70 -21.48 -7.55 -8.46
C ARG A 70 -20.06 -7.15 -8.85
N TYR A 71 -19.18 -6.96 -7.87
CA TYR A 71 -17.75 -6.85 -8.08
C TYR A 71 -17.03 -8.07 -7.49
N VAL A 72 -15.84 -8.37 -8.01
CA VAL A 72 -14.87 -9.19 -7.30
C VAL A 72 -13.95 -8.26 -6.52
N VAL A 73 -13.65 -8.57 -5.26
CA VAL A 73 -12.67 -7.80 -4.47
C VAL A 73 -11.39 -8.61 -4.34
N VAL A 74 -10.27 -7.99 -4.63
CA VAL A 74 -8.94 -8.57 -4.59
C VAL A 74 -8.11 -7.79 -3.58
N LEU A 75 -7.73 -8.43 -2.48
CA LEU A 75 -6.91 -7.83 -1.44
C LEU A 75 -5.52 -8.48 -1.48
N GLN A 76 -4.47 -7.69 -1.64
CA GLN A 76 -3.12 -8.21 -1.82
C GLN A 76 -2.15 -7.60 -0.81
N ASP A 77 -1.35 -8.46 -0.17
CA ASP A 77 -0.20 -8.02 0.61
C ASP A 77 0.93 -7.55 -0.32
N LEU A 78 1.49 -6.37 -0.06
CA LEU A 78 2.65 -5.89 -0.80
C LEU A 78 3.86 -6.83 -0.67
N ARG A 79 4.78 -6.72 -1.61
CA ARG A 79 6.07 -7.42 -1.57
C ARG A 79 6.78 -7.19 -0.24
N GLY A 80 7.27 -8.28 0.36
CA GLY A 80 7.94 -8.26 1.66
C GLY A 80 7.01 -7.98 2.85
N ARG A 81 5.68 -8.10 2.68
CA ARG A 81 4.67 -7.86 3.73
C ARG A 81 3.68 -9.00 3.86
N GLY A 82 3.11 -9.16 5.05
CA GLY A 82 2.09 -10.17 5.34
C GLY A 82 2.54 -11.57 4.91
N TYR A 83 1.76 -12.19 4.03
CA TYR A 83 2.04 -13.52 3.50
C TYR A 83 2.80 -13.51 2.15
N SER A 84 3.10 -12.34 1.58
CA SER A 84 3.83 -12.21 0.33
C SER A 84 5.32 -12.51 0.47
N GLU A 85 5.94 -12.98 -0.60
CA GLU A 85 7.39 -13.17 -0.69
C GLU A 85 8.13 -11.83 -0.86
N GLY A 86 9.47 -11.86 -0.87
CA GLY A 86 10.31 -10.67 -1.10
C GLY A 86 10.76 -9.92 0.17
N MET A 87 10.98 -10.65 1.27
CA MET A 87 11.50 -10.12 2.54
C MET A 87 12.73 -9.21 2.35
N GLY A 88 12.82 -8.11 3.12
CA GLY A 88 13.92 -7.14 3.02
C GLY A 88 13.73 -6.06 1.94
N GLN A 89 12.72 -6.18 1.07
CA GLN A 89 12.49 -5.26 -0.05
C GLN A 89 11.41 -4.20 0.25
N TYR A 90 10.84 -4.21 1.46
CA TYR A 90 9.78 -3.30 1.85
C TYR A 90 10.30 -1.89 2.14
N HIS A 91 9.73 -0.87 1.50
CA HIS A 91 10.06 0.54 1.75
C HIS A 91 8.86 1.26 2.40
N HIS A 92 9.13 2.24 3.28
CA HIS A 92 8.09 3.07 3.93
C HIS A 92 7.42 4.07 2.96
N VAL A 93 7.84 4.10 1.70
CA VAL A 93 7.18 4.79 0.59
C VAL A 93 7.07 3.83 -0.59
N ALA A 94 6.08 4.05 -1.46
CA ALA A 94 5.96 3.25 -2.67
C ALA A 94 7.22 3.37 -3.51
N ASN A 95 7.72 2.26 -4.05
CA ASN A 95 8.92 2.21 -4.88
C ASN A 95 8.59 1.71 -6.31
N ASP A 96 9.62 1.51 -7.14
CA ASP A 96 9.43 1.07 -8.52
C ASP A 96 8.82 -0.34 -8.62
N GLU A 97 9.17 -1.24 -7.71
CA GLU A 97 8.59 -2.58 -7.66
C GLU A 97 7.13 -2.52 -7.23
N ASP A 98 6.73 -1.58 -6.35
CA ASP A 98 5.30 -1.41 -6.03
C ASP A 98 4.47 -1.04 -7.26
N GLY A 99 4.99 -0.16 -8.15
CA GLY A 99 4.31 0.16 -9.40
C GLY A 99 4.19 -1.05 -10.33
N ARG A 100 5.31 -1.74 -10.54
CA ARG A 100 5.43 -2.91 -11.44
C ARG A 100 4.63 -4.11 -10.95
N ASP A 101 4.71 -4.44 -9.67
CA ASP A 101 3.87 -5.47 -9.08
C ASP A 101 2.38 -5.11 -9.18
N GLY A 102 2.05 -3.82 -9.13
CA GLY A 102 0.70 -3.31 -9.39
C GLY A 102 0.23 -3.62 -10.80
N TYR A 103 1.08 -3.37 -11.80
CA TYR A 103 0.82 -3.76 -13.19
C TYR A 103 0.60 -5.26 -13.32
N ASP A 104 1.50 -6.09 -12.77
CA ASP A 104 1.39 -7.54 -12.88
C ASP A 104 0.10 -8.06 -12.23
N THR A 105 -0.27 -7.47 -11.09
CA THR A 105 -1.50 -7.82 -10.38
C THR A 105 -2.74 -7.46 -11.19
N VAL A 106 -2.79 -6.27 -11.80
CA VAL A 106 -3.92 -5.86 -12.64
C VAL A 106 -4.08 -6.78 -13.85
N GLU A 107 -2.99 -7.11 -14.53
CA GLU A 107 -3.03 -7.99 -15.70
C GLU A 107 -3.35 -9.43 -15.32
N TRP A 108 -2.87 -9.90 -14.14
CA TRP A 108 -3.27 -11.20 -13.60
C TRP A 108 -4.77 -11.26 -13.32
N ILE A 109 -5.34 -10.21 -12.70
CA ILE A 109 -6.79 -10.11 -12.45
C ILE A 109 -7.56 -10.13 -13.76
N ALA A 110 -7.13 -9.36 -14.76
CA ALA A 110 -7.79 -9.28 -16.05
C ALA A 110 -7.81 -10.62 -16.81
N ALA A 111 -6.78 -11.45 -16.63
CA ALA A 111 -6.68 -12.76 -17.24
C ALA A 111 -7.56 -13.85 -16.58
N GLN A 112 -8.16 -13.58 -15.42
CA GLN A 112 -8.99 -14.57 -14.72
C GLN A 112 -10.31 -14.82 -15.46
N PRO A 113 -10.83 -16.07 -15.48
CA PRO A 113 -12.06 -16.40 -16.21
C PRO A 113 -13.31 -15.70 -15.66
N TRP A 114 -13.26 -15.23 -14.41
CA TRP A 114 -14.33 -14.46 -13.77
C TRP A 114 -14.23 -12.95 -14.01
N SER A 115 -13.16 -12.47 -14.64
CA SER A 115 -12.93 -11.04 -14.83
C SER A 115 -13.51 -10.57 -16.16
N ASN A 116 -14.09 -9.36 -16.16
CA ASN A 116 -14.51 -8.70 -17.39
C ASN A 116 -13.44 -7.74 -17.95
N GLY A 117 -12.21 -7.80 -17.42
CA GLY A 117 -11.08 -6.98 -17.85
C GLY A 117 -11.09 -5.54 -17.31
N LYS A 118 -12.03 -5.16 -16.42
CA LYS A 118 -12.03 -3.84 -15.78
C LYS A 118 -11.57 -3.95 -14.34
N VAL A 119 -10.43 -3.33 -14.03
CA VAL A 119 -9.87 -3.26 -12.68
C VAL A 119 -9.86 -1.80 -12.21
N GLY A 120 -10.39 -1.56 -11.02
CA GLY A 120 -10.39 -0.26 -10.35
C GLY A 120 -9.86 -0.42 -8.93
N PRO A 121 -8.69 0.14 -8.57
CA PRO A 121 -8.17 0.00 -7.25
C PRO A 121 -8.84 0.99 -6.27
N VAL A 122 -8.79 0.68 -5.00
CA VAL A 122 -9.18 1.55 -3.89
C VAL A 122 -8.16 1.41 -2.77
N GLY A 123 -8.08 2.42 -1.92
CA GLY A 123 -7.24 2.36 -0.73
C GLY A 123 -6.96 3.75 -0.18
N SER A 124 -6.52 3.78 1.07
CA SER A 124 -6.13 5.00 1.76
C SER A 124 -4.66 4.98 2.17
N SER A 125 -4.07 6.17 2.26
CA SER A 125 -2.67 6.37 2.70
C SER A 125 -1.71 5.53 1.84
N PHE A 126 -0.86 4.67 2.40
CA PHE A 126 0.08 3.87 1.61
C PHE A 126 -0.60 3.06 0.49
N ALA A 127 -1.78 2.48 0.75
CA ALA A 127 -2.52 1.73 -0.27
C ALA A 127 -2.92 2.62 -1.47
N ALA A 128 -3.16 3.91 -1.20
CA ALA A 128 -3.43 4.91 -2.22
C ALA A 128 -2.15 5.37 -2.95
N VAL A 129 -1.02 5.47 -2.24
CA VAL A 129 0.29 5.79 -2.84
C VAL A 129 0.70 4.72 -3.85
N VAL A 130 0.60 3.43 -3.51
CA VAL A 130 0.92 2.35 -4.46
C VAL A 130 -0.07 2.26 -5.60
N GLN A 131 -1.32 2.68 -5.39
CA GLN A 131 -2.30 2.82 -6.45
C GLN A 131 -1.90 3.89 -7.46
N ALA A 132 -1.50 5.08 -6.99
CA ALA A 132 -1.00 6.13 -7.86
C ALA A 132 0.29 5.70 -8.60
N ARG A 133 1.20 5.02 -7.90
CA ARG A 133 2.44 4.50 -8.50
C ARG A 133 2.18 3.44 -9.57
N MET A 134 1.20 2.56 -9.38
CA MET A 134 0.76 1.58 -10.36
C MET A 134 0.20 2.24 -11.63
N ALA A 135 -0.50 3.37 -11.51
CA ALA A 135 -1.06 4.06 -12.67
C ALA A 135 0.02 4.64 -13.60
N PHE A 136 1.25 4.91 -13.10
CA PHE A 136 2.39 5.29 -13.94
C PHE A 136 2.92 4.17 -14.83
N GLU A 137 2.63 2.92 -14.51
CA GLU A 137 2.98 1.75 -15.34
C GLU A 137 1.97 1.50 -16.46
N ARG A 138 0.85 2.24 -16.50
CA ARG A 138 -0.21 2.16 -17.52
C ARG A 138 -0.70 0.74 -17.82
N PRO A 139 -1.17 -0.03 -16.82
CA PRO A 139 -1.74 -1.36 -17.09
C PRO A 139 -2.97 -1.23 -18.00
N PRO A 140 -3.06 -1.96 -19.13
CA PRO A 140 -4.18 -1.84 -20.06
C PRO A 140 -5.57 -2.06 -19.45
N HIS A 141 -5.66 -2.87 -18.39
CA HIS A 141 -6.93 -3.20 -17.73
C HIS A 141 -7.23 -2.35 -16.49
N LEU A 142 -6.36 -1.39 -16.17
CA LEU A 142 -6.63 -0.37 -15.15
C LEU A 142 -7.58 0.67 -15.75
N THR A 143 -8.79 0.79 -15.18
CA THR A 143 -9.87 1.60 -15.79
C THR A 143 -10.32 2.79 -14.97
N ALA A 144 -9.99 2.84 -13.68
CA ALA A 144 -10.23 3.97 -12.80
C ALA A 144 -9.33 3.86 -11.56
N ILE A 145 -9.13 4.96 -10.84
CA ILE A 145 -8.48 4.97 -9.51
C ILE A 145 -9.30 5.77 -8.49
N TRP A 146 -9.19 5.39 -7.22
CA TRP A 146 -9.73 6.14 -6.08
C TRP A 146 -8.69 6.26 -4.96
N PRO A 147 -7.69 7.14 -5.11
CA PRO A 147 -6.70 7.37 -4.06
C PRO A 147 -7.31 8.23 -2.93
N ASP A 148 -7.30 7.70 -1.71
CA ASP A 148 -7.74 8.41 -0.50
C ASP A 148 -6.55 8.82 0.38
N VAL A 149 -6.51 10.06 0.85
CA VAL A 149 -5.46 10.63 1.73
C VAL A 149 -4.03 10.28 1.29
N THR A 150 -3.72 10.64 0.04
CA THR A 150 -2.49 10.20 -0.66
C THR A 150 -1.43 11.29 -0.70
N PRO A 151 -0.28 11.12 -0.03
CA PRO A 151 0.87 11.96 -0.29
C PRO A 151 1.50 11.64 -1.65
N ILE A 152 1.60 12.63 -2.54
CA ILE A 152 2.22 12.50 -3.88
C ILE A 152 3.67 12.98 -3.95
N ASN A 153 4.14 13.68 -2.90
CA ASN A 153 5.51 14.17 -2.79
C ASN A 153 6.03 13.96 -1.38
N SER A 154 7.00 13.06 -1.24
CA SER A 154 7.53 12.69 0.07
C SER A 154 8.36 13.81 0.71
N TYR A 155 9.00 14.67 -0.08
CA TYR A 155 9.79 15.79 0.45
C TYR A 155 8.93 17.00 0.83
N HIS A 156 7.90 17.31 0.05
CA HIS A 156 7.06 18.45 0.33
C HIS A 156 5.92 18.11 1.28
N HIS A 157 5.36 16.90 1.26
CA HIS A 157 4.07 16.62 1.91
C HIS A 157 3.97 15.29 2.66
N GLN A 158 5.08 14.64 3.02
CA GLN A 158 5.03 13.37 3.76
C GLN A 158 6.14 13.25 4.81
N ALA A 159 7.38 13.04 4.35
CA ALA A 159 8.56 12.85 5.19
C ALA A 159 9.10 14.20 5.68
N ARG A 160 8.95 15.24 4.85
CA ARG A 160 9.35 16.61 5.16
C ARG A 160 8.27 17.59 4.72
N GLU A 161 8.33 18.80 5.27
CA GLU A 161 7.49 19.95 4.89
C GLU A 161 8.25 21.22 5.29
N GLY A 162 8.34 22.21 4.39
CA GLY A 162 9.09 23.45 4.63
C GLY A 162 10.56 23.26 5.06
N GLY A 163 11.20 22.13 4.72
CA GLY A 163 12.58 21.82 5.14
C GLY A 163 12.72 21.25 6.56
N ALA A 164 11.62 20.94 7.26
CA ALA A 164 11.61 20.20 8.52
C ALA A 164 11.16 18.75 8.31
N MET A 165 11.69 17.80 9.07
CA MET A 165 11.17 16.43 9.07
C MET A 165 9.81 16.38 9.77
N GLN A 166 8.85 15.72 9.15
CA GLN A 166 7.54 15.48 9.70
C GLN A 166 7.61 14.40 10.79
N MET A 167 7.54 14.79 12.06
CA MET A 167 7.77 13.88 13.21
C MET A 167 6.75 12.73 13.31
N HIS A 168 5.58 12.84 12.69
CA HIS A 168 4.63 11.74 12.64
C HIS A 168 5.17 10.54 11.82
N MET A 169 6.10 10.78 10.89
CA MET A 169 6.78 9.72 10.14
C MET A 169 7.77 8.93 10.99
N PHE A 170 8.33 9.55 12.04
CA PHE A 170 9.13 8.81 13.02
C PHE A 170 8.28 7.74 13.70
N TRP A 171 7.05 8.06 14.11
CA TRP A 171 6.11 7.08 14.67
C TRP A 171 5.69 6.03 13.64
N ALA A 172 5.39 6.45 12.40
CA ALA A 172 4.95 5.54 11.34
C ALA A 172 5.98 4.44 11.05
N LEU A 173 7.27 4.77 11.00
CA LEU A 173 8.34 3.79 10.79
C LEU A 173 8.32 2.65 11.85
N PHE A 174 8.00 2.96 13.11
CA PHE A 174 7.90 1.94 14.15
C PHE A 174 6.67 1.05 13.99
N LEU A 175 5.53 1.61 13.56
CA LEU A 175 4.37 0.78 13.21
C LEU A 175 4.69 -0.17 12.07
N HIS A 176 5.36 0.31 11.02
CA HIS A 176 5.75 -0.53 9.91
C HIS A 176 6.78 -1.61 10.30
N ALA A 177 7.66 -1.29 11.26
CA ALA A 177 8.64 -2.23 11.81
C ALA A 177 8.01 -3.35 12.64
N GLN A 178 6.89 -3.11 13.34
CA GLN A 178 6.19 -4.16 14.11
C GLN A 178 5.80 -5.36 13.25
N ASP A 179 5.32 -5.08 12.05
CA ASP A 179 4.84 -6.07 11.09
C ASP A 179 5.91 -6.43 10.04
N ALA A 180 7.18 -6.10 10.29
CA ALA A 180 8.28 -6.41 9.38
C ALA A 180 8.55 -7.92 9.35
N GLN A 181 8.66 -8.48 8.14
CA GLN A 181 8.86 -9.91 7.96
C GLN A 181 10.22 -10.37 8.50
N GLU A 182 11.22 -9.50 8.48
CA GLU A 182 12.58 -9.73 8.94
C GLU A 182 12.65 -10.14 10.41
N ILE A 183 11.69 -9.67 11.23
CA ILE A 183 11.62 -9.93 12.67
C ILE A 183 10.43 -10.79 13.06
N LYS A 184 9.70 -11.38 12.10
CA LYS A 184 8.45 -12.11 12.38
C LYS A 184 8.64 -13.30 13.34
N ASP A 185 9.81 -13.93 13.27
CA ASP A 185 10.19 -15.10 14.07
C ASP A 185 11.18 -14.73 15.19
N ASP A 186 11.34 -13.43 15.48
CA ASP A 186 12.24 -12.89 16.51
C ASP A 186 11.47 -12.07 17.56
N PRO A 187 11.01 -12.70 18.65
CA PRO A 187 10.25 -12.03 19.70
C PRO A 187 11.04 -10.91 20.41
N GLU A 188 12.37 -11.02 20.51
CA GLU A 188 13.21 -10.01 21.16
C GLU A 188 13.32 -8.75 20.30
N ALA A 189 13.47 -8.92 18.98
CA ALA A 189 13.40 -7.80 18.04
C ALA A 189 12.02 -7.15 18.02
N GLN A 190 10.94 -7.93 18.04
CA GLN A 190 9.56 -7.40 18.14
C GLN A 190 9.35 -6.59 19.42
N GLU A 191 9.81 -7.11 20.56
CA GLU A 191 9.76 -6.41 21.84
C GLU A 191 10.60 -5.13 21.82
N THR A 192 11.76 -5.14 21.14
CA THR A 192 12.61 -3.95 20.96
C THR A 192 11.87 -2.84 20.22
N ILE A 193 11.21 -3.14 19.09
CA ILE A 193 10.39 -2.16 18.38
C ILE A 193 9.22 -1.69 19.26
N TRP A 194 8.56 -2.59 19.99
CA TRP A 194 7.38 -2.25 20.79
C TRP A 194 7.73 -1.31 21.94
N ASN A 195 8.79 -1.61 22.68
CA ASN A 195 9.32 -0.75 23.73
C ASN A 195 9.78 0.60 23.15
N GLY A 196 10.42 0.58 21.97
CA GLY A 196 10.79 1.78 21.25
C GLY A 196 9.60 2.68 20.90
N LEU A 197 8.50 2.09 20.43
CA LEU A 197 7.24 2.77 20.14
C LEU A 197 6.58 3.34 21.40
N ARG A 198 6.57 2.58 22.51
CA ARG A 198 6.06 3.05 23.81
C ARG A 198 6.85 4.26 24.32
N ASP A 199 8.16 4.23 24.13
CA ASP A 199 9.09 5.23 24.64
C ASP A 199 9.45 6.30 23.58
N LEU A 200 8.66 6.43 22.52
CA LEU A 200 8.95 7.27 21.34
C LEU A 200 9.31 8.72 21.71
N ARG A 201 8.61 9.30 22.70
CA ARG A 201 8.90 10.67 23.20
C ARG A 201 10.27 10.79 23.84
N LEU A 202 10.75 9.75 24.52
CA LEU A 202 12.09 9.72 25.10
C LEU A 202 13.14 9.65 24.01
N TRP A 203 12.89 8.86 22.96
CA TRP A 203 13.76 8.81 21.78
C TRP A 203 13.86 10.16 21.08
N LEU A 204 12.75 10.85 20.83
CA LEU A 204 12.76 12.19 20.23
C LEU A 204 13.61 13.20 21.03
N ARG A 205 13.64 13.09 22.37
CA ARG A 205 14.47 13.96 23.24
C ARG A 205 15.97 13.62 23.20
N ARG A 206 16.33 12.45 22.68
CA ARG A 206 17.73 11.99 22.58
C ARG A 206 18.38 12.32 21.23
N MET A 207 17.67 13.01 20.33
CA MET A 207 18.24 13.43 19.06
C MET A 207 19.49 14.33 19.25
N PRO A 208 20.50 14.23 18.37
CA PRO A 208 20.50 13.47 17.11
C PRO A 208 20.76 11.96 17.31
N PHE A 209 20.08 11.13 16.52
CA PHE A 209 20.31 9.69 16.47
C PHE A 209 21.63 9.36 15.74
N GLN A 210 22.23 8.21 16.04
CA GLN A 210 23.27 7.60 15.22
C GLN A 210 22.79 6.24 14.69
N PRO A 211 23.23 5.81 13.50
CA PRO A 211 22.91 4.49 12.97
C PRO A 211 23.23 3.37 13.97
N GLY A 212 22.33 2.40 14.11
CA GLY A 212 22.47 1.30 15.06
C GLY A 212 22.10 1.65 16.52
N GLN A 213 21.75 2.90 16.83
CA GLN A 213 21.36 3.31 18.18
C GLN A 213 19.84 3.42 18.38
N THR A 214 19.06 3.34 17.30
CA THR A 214 17.61 3.40 17.39
C THR A 214 17.05 1.99 17.54
N PRO A 215 15.84 1.82 18.13
CA PRO A 215 15.19 0.52 18.14
C PRO A 215 14.95 -0.04 16.73
N LEU A 216 14.83 0.82 15.71
CA LEU A 216 14.70 0.41 14.31
C LEU A 216 15.93 -0.33 13.77
N ALA A 217 17.07 -0.35 14.47
CA ALA A 217 18.27 -1.07 14.05
C ALA A 217 18.02 -2.59 13.82
N VAL A 218 17.01 -3.17 14.47
CA VAL A 218 16.61 -4.58 14.23
C VAL A 218 15.83 -4.77 12.91
N VAL A 219 15.40 -3.67 12.28
CA VAL A 219 14.85 -3.64 10.91
C VAL A 219 15.67 -2.64 10.06
N PRO A 220 16.88 -3.02 9.61
CA PRO A 220 17.86 -2.08 9.06
C PRO A 220 17.36 -1.21 7.91
N ASN A 221 16.44 -1.73 7.08
CA ASN A 221 15.90 -0.94 5.98
C ASN A 221 15.06 0.26 6.47
N LEU A 222 14.27 0.07 7.53
CA LEU A 222 13.46 1.15 8.11
C LEU A 222 14.31 2.13 8.91
N GLU A 223 15.38 1.67 9.58
CA GLU A 223 16.35 2.59 10.17
C GLU A 223 17.05 3.43 9.09
N LYS A 224 17.44 2.83 7.97
CA LYS A 224 18.00 3.58 6.84
C LYS A 224 17.03 4.67 6.36
N ILE A 225 15.76 4.34 6.20
CA ILE A 225 14.73 5.32 5.81
C ILE A 225 14.59 6.44 6.85
N LEU A 226 14.65 6.13 8.16
CA LEU A 226 14.67 7.16 9.20
C LEU A 226 15.80 8.16 8.96
N PHE A 227 17.02 7.69 8.68
CA PHE A 227 18.16 8.57 8.42
C PHE A 227 18.02 9.33 7.11
N ASP A 228 17.47 8.72 6.06
CA ASP A 228 17.14 9.45 4.82
C ASP A 228 16.17 10.60 5.12
N TYR A 229 15.13 10.40 5.94
CA TYR A 229 14.18 11.45 6.31
C TYR A 229 14.78 12.51 7.23
N ALA A 230 15.52 12.10 8.25
CA ALA A 230 16.06 12.99 9.27
C ALA A 230 17.22 13.85 8.72
N CYS A 231 18.14 13.24 7.97
CA CYS A 231 19.41 13.86 7.60
C CYS A 231 19.42 14.50 6.21
N ARG A 232 18.58 14.08 5.25
CA ARG A 232 18.50 14.71 3.92
C ARG A 232 17.61 15.95 3.96
N GLY A 233 18.14 17.03 4.52
CA GLY A 233 17.42 18.28 4.70
C GLY A 233 17.19 19.11 3.43
N ALA A 234 17.98 18.88 2.38
CA ALA A 234 17.84 19.52 1.08
C ALA A 234 17.20 18.55 0.07
N TYR A 235 16.45 19.10 -0.90
CA TYR A 235 15.94 18.33 -2.02
C TYR A 235 17.12 17.91 -2.92
N ASP A 236 17.33 16.60 -3.07
CA ASP A 236 18.48 15.98 -3.72
C ASP A 236 18.04 14.81 -4.62
N ASP A 237 18.99 14.06 -5.18
CA ASP A 237 18.71 12.92 -6.06
C ASP A 237 17.90 11.80 -5.39
N PHE A 238 17.89 11.70 -4.06
CA PHE A 238 17.03 10.75 -3.38
C PHE A 238 15.57 11.21 -3.45
N TRP A 239 15.30 12.48 -3.11
CA TRP A 239 13.96 13.06 -3.17
C TRP A 239 13.42 13.18 -4.59
N ALA A 240 14.31 13.36 -5.57
CA ALA A 240 13.97 13.44 -7.00
C ALA A 240 13.55 12.11 -7.64
N ARG A 241 13.68 10.97 -6.94
CA ARG A 241 13.26 9.67 -7.47
C ARG A 241 11.74 9.64 -7.68
N GLU A 242 11.31 8.91 -8.70
CA GLU A 242 9.87 8.74 -9.00
C GLU A 242 9.08 8.17 -7.80
N CYS A 243 9.72 7.38 -6.94
CA CYS A 243 9.12 6.87 -5.70
C CYS A 243 8.87 7.93 -4.62
N ASN A 244 9.51 9.10 -4.70
CA ASN A 244 9.41 10.18 -3.73
C ASN A 244 8.73 11.44 -4.31
N ASP A 245 8.74 11.62 -5.63
CA ASP A 245 8.17 12.79 -6.29
C ASP A 245 7.35 12.36 -7.53
N PHE A 246 6.05 12.27 -7.32
CA PHE A 246 5.11 11.84 -8.36
C PHE A 246 4.76 13.01 -9.28
N GLU A 247 4.85 14.25 -8.78
CA GLU A 247 4.49 15.48 -9.49
C GLU A 247 5.28 15.63 -10.79
N ARG A 248 6.58 15.33 -10.74
CA ARG A 248 7.46 15.35 -11.92
C ARG A 248 7.07 14.34 -13.00
N ASN A 249 6.30 13.32 -12.63
CA ASN A 249 6.00 12.16 -13.46
C ASN A 249 4.52 12.04 -13.84
N PHE A 250 3.65 12.99 -13.47
CA PHE A 250 2.22 12.91 -13.80
C PHE A 250 1.91 12.82 -15.30
N HIS A 251 2.77 13.36 -16.16
CA HIS A 251 2.66 13.19 -17.61
C HIS A 251 2.74 11.71 -18.07
N ARG A 252 3.27 10.83 -17.22
CA ARG A 252 3.32 9.37 -17.43
C ARG A 252 2.11 8.63 -16.88
N HIS A 253 1.23 9.28 -16.13
CA HIS A 253 0.02 8.65 -15.59
C HIS A 253 -0.85 8.05 -16.71
N ALA A 254 -1.57 6.98 -16.39
CA ALA A 254 -2.58 6.40 -17.26
C ALA A 254 -3.71 7.41 -17.53
N ASP A 255 -4.24 7.40 -18.74
CA ASP A 255 -5.38 8.24 -19.13
C ASP A 255 -6.69 7.59 -18.68
N ILE A 256 -7.00 7.72 -17.39
CA ILE A 256 -8.13 7.06 -16.71
C ILE A 256 -8.80 8.01 -15.71
N PRO A 257 -10.11 7.85 -15.45
CA PRO A 257 -10.78 8.58 -14.37
C PRO A 257 -10.12 8.34 -13.00
N GLY A 258 -9.95 9.42 -12.24
CA GLY A 258 -9.45 9.38 -10.87
C GLY A 258 -10.36 10.16 -9.92
N THR A 259 -10.70 9.54 -8.78
CA THR A 259 -11.40 10.20 -7.67
C THR A 259 -10.43 10.36 -6.51
N PHE A 260 -10.06 11.59 -6.20
CA PHE A 260 -9.13 11.89 -5.11
C PHE A 260 -9.93 12.39 -3.90
N THR A 261 -9.72 11.76 -2.74
CA THR A 261 -10.43 12.13 -1.50
C THR A 261 -9.46 12.45 -0.38
N GLY A 262 -9.82 13.45 0.44
CA GLY A 262 -8.99 13.91 1.55
C GLY A 262 -9.81 14.55 2.66
N GLY A 263 -9.15 14.85 3.78
CA GLY A 263 -9.75 15.53 4.91
C GLY A 263 -8.97 16.77 5.31
N TRP A 264 -9.67 17.84 5.75
CA TRP A 264 -9.04 19.10 6.17
C TRP A 264 -8.09 18.96 7.36
N PHE A 265 -8.29 17.95 8.19
CA PHE A 265 -7.44 17.64 9.36
C PHE A 265 -6.49 16.47 9.11
N ASP A 266 -6.41 15.99 7.87
CA ASP A 266 -5.44 14.98 7.46
C ASP A 266 -4.06 15.63 7.25
N PRO A 267 -2.95 14.97 7.66
CA PRO A 267 -1.59 15.50 7.45
C PRO A 267 -1.22 15.67 5.97
N PHE A 268 -1.96 15.06 5.04
CA PHE A 268 -1.73 15.11 3.59
C PHE A 268 -2.77 15.97 2.86
N SER A 269 -3.51 16.82 3.57
CA SER A 269 -4.59 17.65 3.00
C SER A 269 -4.17 18.50 1.80
N SER A 270 -2.94 19.05 1.79
CA SER A 270 -2.37 19.79 0.65
C SER A 270 -1.71 18.89 -0.40
N ALA A 271 -1.45 17.62 -0.07
CA ALA A 271 -0.67 16.70 -0.88
C ALA A 271 -1.45 16.11 -2.06
N MET A 272 -2.75 16.40 -2.18
CA MET A 272 -3.61 15.84 -3.23
C MET A 272 -4.08 16.88 -4.24
N THR A 273 -3.72 18.15 -4.05
CA THR A 273 -4.24 19.28 -4.84
C THR A 273 -3.13 20.05 -5.56
N GLY A 274 -2.01 19.37 -5.90
CA GLY A 274 -0.80 19.96 -6.48
C GLY A 274 -1.05 21.03 -7.53
#